data_AF-A0A7L2YGP6-F1
#
_entry.id   AF-A0A7L2YGP6-F1
#
_cell.length_a   1.000
_cell.length_b   1.000
_cell.length_c   1.000
_cell.angle_alpha   90.00
_cell.angle_beta   90.00
_cell.angle_gamma   90.00
#
_symmetry.space_group_name_H-M   'P 1'
#
loop_
_entity.id
_entity.type
_entity.pdbx_description
1 polymer ?
#
loop_
_entity_poly.entity_id
_entity_poly.type
_entity_poly.pdbx_seq_one_letter_code
_entity_poly.pdbx_strand_id
1 'polypeptide(L)' 'VSTGFLVYTEGSHYFTCKRVCEHKRKIICGIEIVSGYPPDEPRNVSCIQNGTDGLPRCTWDKGRITYTNTTYIIQ' A
#
# COMPACT_ATOMS: atom_id res chain seq x y z
N VAL A 1 -8.62 18.06 -24.27
CA VAL A 1 -9.32 16.75 -24.29
C VAL A 1 -8.99 16.04 -23.00
N SER A 2 -9.97 15.86 -22.11
CA SER A 2 -9.82 15.01 -20.93
C SER A 2 -10.25 13.60 -21.34
N THR A 3 -9.35 12.62 -21.22
CA THR A 3 -9.68 11.20 -21.45
C THR A 3 -10.03 10.58 -20.10
N GLY A 4 -11.29 10.20 -19.91
CA GLY A 4 -11.68 9.36 -18.77
C GLY A 4 -11.22 7.92 -19.00
N PHE A 5 -10.81 7.25 -17.93
CA PHE A 5 -10.49 5.83 -17.92
C PHE A 5 -10.91 5.22 -16.59
N LEU A 6 -11.14 3.92 -16.57
CA LEU A 6 -11.50 3.20 -15.35
C LEU A 6 -10.26 3.09 -14.44
N VAL A 7 -10.44 3.51 -13.18
CA VAL A 7 -9.45 3.38 -12.12
C VAL A 7 -10.07 2.50 -11.04
N TYR A 8 -9.31 1.52 -10.55
CA TYR A 8 -9.76 0.70 -9.43
C TYR A 8 -9.70 1.53 -8.15
N THR A 9 -10.53 1.19 -7.16
CA THR A 9 -10.56 1.89 -5.88
C THR A 9 -9.27 1.68 -5.08
N GLU A 10 -8.62 0.53 -5.24
CA GLU A 10 -7.43 0.10 -4.52
C GLU A 10 -6.33 -0.35 -5.47
N GLY A 11 -5.08 -0.25 -5.02
CA GLY A 11 -3.89 -0.70 -5.73
C GLY A 11 -3.03 0.46 -6.22
N SER A 12 -2.09 0.13 -7.12
CA SER A 12 -1.18 1.13 -7.71
C SER A 12 -1.58 1.46 -9.14
N HIS A 13 -1.61 2.76 -9.43
CA HIS A 13 -1.93 3.31 -10.73
C HIS A 13 -0.86 4.31 -11.18
N TYR A 14 -0.40 4.15 -12.41
CA TYR A 14 0.60 5.04 -13.01
C TYR A 14 -0.03 6.00 -14.01
N PHE A 15 0.18 7.29 -13.79
CA PHE A 15 -0.33 8.37 -14.62
C PHE A 15 0.83 9.07 -15.30
N THR A 16 0.69 9.39 -16.59
CA THR A 16 1.74 10.07 -17.35
C THR A 16 1.22 11.35 -18.00
N CYS A 17 1.99 12.42 -17.85
CA CYS A 17 1.80 13.64 -18.62
C CYS A 17 2.55 13.53 -19.94
N LYS A 18 1.84 13.75 -21.04
CA LYS A 18 2.40 13.68 -22.40
C LYS A 18 2.17 15.00 -23.12
N ARG A 19 3.22 15.53 -23.74
CA ARG A 19 3.10 16.62 -24.71
C ARG A 19 2.88 16.02 -26.09
N VAL A 20 1.83 16.47 -26.77
CA VAL A 20 1.47 16.05 -28.12
C VAL A 20 1.76 17.22 -29.06
N CYS A 21 2.69 17.03 -30.00
CA CYS A 21 2.99 18.00 -31.06
C CYS A 21 2.94 17.26 -32.40
N GLU A 22 2.01 17.65 -33.27
CA GLU A 22 1.72 16.95 -34.54
C GLU A 22 1.49 15.45 -34.32
N HIS A 23 2.39 14.59 -34.81
CA HIS A 23 2.34 13.14 -34.70
C HIS A 23 3.30 12.59 -33.62
N LYS A 24 4.01 13.45 -32.90
CA LYS A 24 4.99 13.06 -31.88
C LYS A 24 4.39 13.21 -30.49
N ARG A 25 4.49 12.14 -29.69
CA ARG A 25 4.13 12.13 -28.27
C ARG A 25 5.39 12.03 -27.43
N LYS A 26 5.62 13.01 -26.56
CA LYS A 26 6.75 13.01 -25.61
C LYS A 26 6.22 12.96 -24.18
N ILE A 27 6.62 11.97 -23.40
CA ILE A 27 6.34 11.93 -21.96
C ILE A 27 7.17 13.03 -21.29
N ILE A 28 6.52 13.84 -20.45
CA ILE A 28 7.14 14.94 -19.71
C ILE A 28 7.37 14.53 -18.25
N CYS A 29 6.35 13.94 -17.64
CA CYS A 29 6.42 13.43 -16.27
C CYS A 29 5.44 12.27 -16.08
N GLY A 30 5.52 11.62 -14.94
CA GLY A 30 4.53 10.67 -14.47
C GLY A 30 4.46 10.66 -12.96
N ILE A 31 3.35 10.17 -12.43
CA ILE A 31 3.11 10.00 -11.00
C ILE A 31 2.50 8.62 -10.77
N GLU A 32 2.93 7.96 -9.71
CA GLU A 32 2.30 6.77 -9.19
C GLU A 32 1.37 7.18 -8.05
N ILE A 33 0.12 6.71 -8.12
CA ILE A 33 -0.87 6.89 -7.06
C ILE A 33 -1.17 5.50 -6.52
N VAL A 34 -0.93 5.30 -5.23
CA VAL A 34 -1.26 4.07 -4.52
C VAL A 34 -2.44 4.36 -3.61
N SER A 35 -3.52 3.59 -3.76
CA SER A 35 -4.73 3.71 -2.95
C SER A 35 -5.01 2.41 -2.21
N GLY A 36 -5.59 2.54 -1.02
CA GLY A 36 -5.99 1.42 -0.21
C GLY A 36 -6.71 1.88 1.05
N TYR A 37 -6.78 0.99 2.03
CA TYR A 37 -7.51 1.22 3.28
C TYR A 37 -6.56 1.40 4.46
N PRO A 38 -6.94 2.24 5.46
CA PRO A 38 -6.21 2.28 6.71
C PRO A 38 -6.29 0.91 7.42
N PRO A 39 -5.22 0.48 8.11
CA PRO A 39 -5.19 -0.78 8.83
C PRO A 39 -6.22 -0.79 9.95
N ASP A 40 -6.72 -1.99 10.24
CA ASP A 40 -7.57 -2.22 11.41
C ASP A 40 -6.70 -2.34 12.67
N GLU A 41 -7.31 -2.14 13.83
CA GLU A 41 -6.66 -2.42 15.10
C GLU A 41 -6.28 -3.92 15.18
N PRO A 42 -5.01 -4.26 15.49
CA PRO A 42 -4.59 -5.65 15.66
C PRO A 42 -5.38 -6.34 16.77
N ARG A 43 -5.82 -7.58 16.50
CA ARG A 43 -6.60 -8.38 17.46
C ARG A 43 -5.84 -9.64 17.86
N ASN A 44 -6.28 -10.28 18.95
CA ASN A 44 -5.71 -11.55 19.43
C ASN A 44 -4.19 -11.49 19.62
N VAL A 45 -3.69 -10.40 20.20
CA VAL A 45 -2.28 -10.24 20.51
C VAL A 45 -1.88 -11.24 21.58
N SER A 46 -0.96 -12.13 21.23
CA SER A 46 -0.40 -13.14 22.14
C SER A 46 1.11 -13.12 22.04
N CYS A 47 1.78 -13.02 23.19
CA CYS A 47 3.23 -13.05 23.27
C CYS A 47 3.67 -14.27 24.09
N ILE A 48 4.59 -15.04 23.54
CA ILE A 48 5.12 -16.25 24.17
C ILE A 48 6.63 -16.12 24.28
N GLN A 49 7.14 -16.42 25.47
CA GLN A 49 8.57 -16.55 25.73
C GLN A 49 8.89 -18.01 26.04
N ASN A 50 9.72 -18.63 25.20
CA ASN A 50 10.14 -20.01 25.39
C ASN A 50 11.39 -20.05 26.26
N GLY A 51 11.22 -20.45 27.52
CA GLY A 51 12.30 -20.47 28.51
C GLY A 51 12.68 -19.08 29.01
N THR A 52 13.60 -19.04 29.98
CA THR A 52 13.93 -17.81 30.72
C THR A 52 14.69 -16.78 29.88
N ASP A 53 15.50 -17.23 28.93
CA ASP A 53 16.34 -16.38 28.07
C ASP A 53 15.85 -16.33 26.61
N GLY A 54 14.66 -16.88 26.34
CA GLY A 54 14.07 -16.87 25.00
C GLY A 54 13.68 -15.46 24.55
N LEU A 55 13.87 -15.14 23.27
CA LEU A 55 13.32 -13.93 22.67
C LEU A 55 11.79 -14.01 22.67
N PRO A 56 11.07 -13.01 23.22
CA PRO A 56 9.61 -12.99 23.17
C PRO A 56 9.16 -12.88 21.71
N ARG A 57 8.21 -13.75 21.33
CA ARG A 57 7.57 -13.71 20.00
C ARG A 57 6.11 -13.37 20.19
N CYS A 58 5.69 -12.27 19.57
CA CYS A 58 4.30 -11.88 19.55
C CYS A 58 3.66 -12.19 18.20
N THR A 59 2.41 -12.63 18.26
CA THR A 59 1.55 -12.90 17.11
C THR A 59 0.24 -12.15 17.30
N TRP A 60 -0.36 -11.71 16.19
CA TRP A 60 -1.63 -10.99 16.19
C TRP A 60 -2.33 -11.17 14.85
N ASP A 61 -3.63 -10.97 14.86
CA ASP A 61 -4.44 -10.87 13.66
C ASP A 61 -4.31 -9.47 13.07
N LYS A 62 -3.89 -9.41 11.80
CA LYS A 62 -3.66 -8.16 11.07
C LYS A 62 -4.92 -7.42 10.65
N GLY A 63 -6.09 -8.07 10.72
CA GLY A 63 -7.34 -7.53 10.20
C GLY A 63 -7.45 -7.61 8.68
N ARG A 64 -8.17 -6.68 8.06
CA ARG A 64 -8.39 -6.65 6.61
C ARG A 64 -7.12 -6.30 5.82
N ILE A 65 -7.13 -6.66 4.53
CA ILE A 65 -6.07 -6.24 3.59
C ILE A 65 -6.17 -4.73 3.36
N THR A 66 -5.03 -4.04 3.42
CA THR A 66 -4.93 -2.57 3.32
C THR A 66 -4.57 -2.07 1.92
N TYR A 67 -4.11 -2.95 1.02
CA TYR A 67 -3.62 -2.60 -0.34
C TYR A 67 -2.51 -1.54 -0.39
N THR A 68 -1.92 -1.23 0.77
CA THR A 68 -0.86 -0.25 0.97
C THR A 68 0.18 -0.82 1.93
N ASN A 69 1.41 -0.31 1.87
CA ASN A 69 2.46 -0.79 2.75
C ASN A 69 2.11 -0.46 4.21
N THR A 70 2.04 -1.50 5.05
CA THR A 70 1.61 -1.39 6.45
C THR A 70 2.70 -1.96 7.36
N THR A 71 3.16 -1.16 8.30
CA THR A 71 4.19 -1.55 9.28
C THR A 71 3.56 -1.80 10.64
N TYR A 72 3.99 -2.87 11.30
CA TYR A 72 3.54 -3.24 12.65
C TYR A 72 4.75 -3.21 13.58
N ILE A 73 4.58 -2.60 14.75
CA ILE A 73 5.64 -2.39 15.75
C ILE A 73 5.13 -2.95 17.07
N ILE A 74 5.96 -3.74 17.73
CA ILE A 74 5.75 -4.21 19.11
C ILE A 74 6.51 -3.24 20.00
N GLN A 75 5.85 -2.68 21.01
CA GLN A 75 6.41 -1.66 21.90
C GLN A 75 6.43 -2.14 23.35
#